data_AF-A0A961I3M6-F1
#
_entry.id   AF-A0A961I3M6-F1
#
_cell.length_a   1.000
_cell.length_b   1.000
_cell.length_c   1.000
_cell.angle_alpha   90.00
_cell.angle_beta   90.00
_cell.angle_gamma   90.00
#
_symmetry.space_group_name_H-M   'P 1'
#
loop_
_entity.id
_entity.type
_entity.pdbx_description
1 polymer ?
#
loop_
_entity_poly.entity_id
_entity_poly.type
_entity_poly.pdbx_seq_one_letter_code
_entity_poly.pdbx_strand_id
1 'polypeptide(L)'
;MNSESLLTQWTERLEQTFPGYRFPENQARAIHPELARSVRFIVILILDILRERYGPDFVAHIIQDISTAPGAGNEHGTQDDVLPGDTAPEDISHLKTITATFRMVLSILGLAEAYHQSRRFEQSGLGLGRTLMSLQEQGVTAQELDEILKKMHIRLVATAHPTNIFRSIVLGARREVFALIRRLHEPVADEAAFARLVNALRERFLVKSATRFERWEKPEVLDEVRQVIGYFRNAIYHEAPEILTRLQAEYQQIYGATLQLSETIAFNFGSWVGGDMDGNPFVNADVYRRAIELQRNAALDLFADRLADAAPALSFALSSDLQAQELLESIEQDLRDMREVGLDT
;
A
#
# COMPACT_ATOMS: atom_id res chain seq x y z
N MET A 1 12.72 -25.42 5.12
CA MET A 1 12.48 -26.03 3.78
C MET A 1 12.47 -24.95 2.71
N ASN A 2 12.76 -25.30 1.45
CA ASN A 2 12.67 -24.35 0.32
C ASN A 2 11.18 -24.04 0.02
N SER A 3 10.76 -22.82 0.30
CA SER A 3 9.39 -22.32 0.10
C SER A 3 8.96 -22.34 -1.36
N GLU A 4 9.89 -22.20 -2.31
CA GLU A 4 9.59 -22.27 -3.74
C GLU A 4 9.18 -23.67 -4.20
N SER A 5 9.81 -24.71 -3.63
CA SER A 5 9.46 -26.10 -3.91
C SER A 5 8.07 -26.40 -3.38
N LEU A 6 7.76 -25.96 -2.15
CA LEU A 6 6.44 -26.09 -1.56
C LEU A 6 5.37 -25.33 -2.35
N LEU A 7 5.65 -24.10 -2.78
CA LEU A 7 4.74 -23.32 -3.62
C LEU A 7 4.39 -24.05 -4.93
N THR A 8 5.39 -24.65 -5.57
CA THR A 8 5.22 -25.41 -6.81
C THR A 8 4.36 -26.66 -6.57
N GLN A 9 4.70 -27.46 -5.54
CA GLN A 9 3.95 -28.67 -5.17
C GLN A 9 2.49 -28.36 -4.84
N TRP A 10 2.24 -27.28 -4.09
CA TRP A 10 0.88 -26.84 -3.76
C TRP A 10 0.10 -26.35 -4.98
N THR A 11 0.77 -25.64 -5.89
CA THR A 11 0.17 -25.21 -7.16
C THR A 11 -0.27 -26.42 -7.99
N GLU A 12 0.61 -27.40 -8.18
CA GLU A 12 0.31 -28.63 -8.92
C GLU A 12 -0.82 -29.43 -8.26
N ARG A 13 -0.85 -29.51 -6.92
CA ARG A 13 -1.92 -30.16 -6.15
C ARG A 13 -3.28 -29.49 -6.38
N LEU A 14 -3.33 -28.16 -6.42
CA LEU A 14 -4.56 -27.42 -6.68
C LEU A 14 -5.01 -27.56 -8.14
N GLU A 15 -4.10 -27.56 -9.10
CA GLU A 15 -4.43 -27.72 -10.51
C GLU A 15 -5.05 -29.07 -10.86
N GLN A 16 -4.68 -30.13 -10.14
CA GLN A 16 -5.33 -31.45 -10.28
C GLN A 16 -6.83 -31.39 -10.00
N THR A 17 -7.29 -30.38 -9.25
CA THR A 17 -8.71 -30.18 -8.95
C THR A 17 -9.49 -29.49 -10.08
N PHE A 18 -8.80 -29.00 -11.11
CA PHE A 18 -9.34 -28.29 -12.28
C PHE A 18 -8.95 -28.98 -13.60
N PRO A 19 -9.52 -30.17 -13.92
CA PRO A 19 -9.19 -30.88 -15.15
C PRO A 19 -9.54 -30.03 -16.38
N GLY A 20 -8.53 -29.69 -17.19
CA GLY A 20 -8.66 -28.89 -18.40
C GLY A 20 -8.22 -27.42 -18.27
N TYR A 21 -8.03 -26.91 -17.05
CA TYR A 21 -7.41 -25.60 -16.85
C TYR A 21 -5.90 -25.71 -17.12
N ARG A 22 -5.39 -24.88 -18.03
CA ARG A 22 -3.96 -24.61 -18.12
C ARG A 22 -3.74 -23.13 -17.91
N PHE A 23 -2.90 -22.81 -16.93
CA PHE A 23 -2.43 -21.44 -16.77
C PHE A 23 -1.79 -20.97 -18.10
N PRO A 24 -2.16 -19.81 -18.66
CA PRO A 24 -1.67 -19.37 -19.96
C PRO A 24 -0.17 -19.04 -19.92
N GLU A 25 0.68 -20.04 -20.21
CA GLU A 25 2.14 -19.92 -20.21
C GLU A 25 2.66 -18.90 -21.23
N ASN A 26 1.89 -18.62 -22.30
CA ASN A 26 2.29 -17.68 -23.35
C ASN A 26 2.30 -16.21 -22.89
N GLN A 27 1.47 -15.82 -21.91
CA GLN A 27 1.55 -14.49 -21.29
C GLN A 27 2.68 -14.39 -20.26
N ALA A 28 3.09 -15.52 -19.67
CA ALA A 28 4.19 -15.59 -18.71
C ALA A 28 5.58 -15.39 -19.36
N ARG A 29 5.70 -15.55 -20.69
CA ARG A 29 6.98 -15.33 -21.42
C ARG A 29 7.48 -13.88 -21.39
N ALA A 30 6.63 -12.91 -21.06
CA ALA A 30 7.00 -11.50 -20.87
C ALA A 30 7.32 -11.13 -19.40
N ILE A 31 7.16 -12.07 -18.47
CA ILE A 31 7.17 -11.82 -17.02
C ILE A 31 8.31 -12.62 -16.35
N HIS A 32 8.90 -12.08 -15.29
CA HIS A 32 9.94 -12.78 -14.51
C HIS A 32 9.43 -14.14 -13.98
N PRO A 33 10.22 -15.24 -14.02
CA PRO A 33 9.75 -16.59 -13.69
C PRO A 33 9.15 -16.73 -12.28
N GLU A 34 9.69 -16.01 -11.31
CA GLU A 34 9.18 -16.04 -9.93
C GLU A 34 7.80 -15.38 -9.82
N LEU A 35 7.58 -14.27 -10.54
CA LEU A 35 6.29 -13.59 -10.59
C LEU A 35 5.25 -14.47 -11.28
N ALA A 36 5.62 -15.12 -12.40
CA ALA A 36 4.74 -16.07 -13.08
C ALA A 36 4.30 -17.21 -12.15
N ARG A 37 5.20 -17.73 -11.31
CA ARG A 37 4.89 -18.77 -10.31
C ARG A 37 3.93 -18.28 -9.24
N SER A 38 4.16 -17.09 -8.66
CA SER A 38 3.26 -16.49 -7.66
C SER A 38 1.87 -16.21 -8.24
N VAL A 39 1.82 -15.65 -9.45
CA VAL A 39 0.57 -15.36 -10.15
C VAL A 39 -0.20 -16.65 -10.40
N ARG A 40 0.45 -17.70 -10.91
CA ARG A 40 -0.17 -19.01 -11.14
C ARG A 40 -0.76 -19.59 -9.85
N PHE A 41 0.00 -19.58 -8.76
CA PHE A 41 -0.48 -20.05 -7.45
C PHE A 41 -1.69 -19.26 -6.95
N ILE A 42 -1.61 -17.93 -7.01
CA ILE A 42 -2.69 -17.05 -6.54
C ILE A 42 -3.97 -17.26 -7.37
N VAL A 43 -3.84 -17.34 -8.70
CA VAL A 43 -4.98 -17.55 -9.58
C VAL A 43 -5.64 -18.90 -9.28
N ILE A 44 -4.87 -19.99 -9.20
CA ILE A 44 -5.46 -21.32 -8.93
C ILE A 44 -6.11 -21.38 -7.54
N LEU A 45 -5.53 -20.71 -6.54
CA LEU A 45 -6.12 -20.61 -5.20
C LEU A 45 -7.45 -19.84 -5.22
N ILE A 46 -7.54 -18.77 -6.01
CA ILE A 46 -8.79 -18.02 -6.15
C ILE A 46 -9.83 -18.86 -6.90
N LEU A 47 -9.46 -19.56 -7.96
CA LEU A 47 -10.37 -20.47 -8.68
C LEU A 47 -10.90 -21.56 -7.73
N ASP A 48 -10.07 -22.12 -6.86
CA ASP A 48 -10.50 -23.08 -5.82
C ASP A 48 -11.56 -22.49 -4.88
N ILE A 49 -11.34 -21.28 -4.39
CA ILE A 49 -12.30 -20.56 -3.54
C ILE A 49 -13.62 -20.30 -4.26
N LEU A 50 -13.55 -19.88 -5.53
CA LEU A 50 -14.75 -19.61 -6.33
C LEU A 50 -15.52 -20.88 -6.62
N ARG A 51 -14.82 -21.99 -6.88
CA ARG A 51 -15.43 -23.30 -7.10
C ARG A 51 -16.19 -23.78 -5.86
N GLU A 52 -15.61 -23.63 -4.67
CA GLU A 52 -16.30 -23.99 -3.43
C GLU A 52 -17.55 -23.14 -3.19
N ARG A 53 -17.49 -21.85 -3.57
CA ARG A 53 -18.57 -20.90 -3.25
C ARG A 53 -19.70 -20.90 -4.27
N TYR A 54 -19.37 -21.03 -5.56
CA TYR A 54 -20.31 -20.85 -6.67
C TYR A 54 -20.45 -22.11 -7.54
N GLY A 55 -19.70 -23.17 -7.23
CA GLY A 55 -19.74 -24.44 -7.95
C GLY A 55 -18.74 -24.53 -9.12
N PRO A 56 -18.53 -25.75 -9.64
CA PRO A 56 -17.58 -26.01 -10.74
C PRO A 56 -17.98 -25.35 -12.06
N ASP A 57 -19.27 -25.28 -12.36
CA ASP A 57 -19.76 -24.71 -13.63
C ASP A 57 -19.45 -23.21 -13.74
N PHE A 58 -19.59 -22.46 -12.64
CA PHE A 58 -19.25 -21.04 -12.58
C PHE A 58 -17.77 -20.80 -12.93
N VAL A 59 -16.88 -21.62 -12.38
CA VAL A 59 -15.44 -21.51 -12.63
C VAL A 59 -15.08 -21.92 -14.05
N ALA A 60 -15.76 -22.92 -14.61
CA ALA A 60 -15.57 -23.30 -16.01
C ALA A 60 -15.88 -22.14 -16.98
N HIS A 61 -16.95 -21.37 -16.72
CA HIS A 61 -17.28 -20.17 -17.51
C HIS A 61 -16.20 -19.10 -17.39
N ILE A 62 -15.72 -18.79 -16.16
CA ILE A 62 -14.63 -17.82 -15.96
C ILE A 62 -13.35 -18.24 -16.70
N ILE A 63 -12.98 -19.51 -16.63
CA ILE A 63 -11.80 -20.05 -17.32
C ILE A 63 -11.95 -19.89 -18.83
N GLN A 64 -13.15 -20.18 -19.37
CA GLN A 64 -13.45 -20.02 -20.78
C GLN A 64 -13.32 -18.56 -21.20
N ASP A 65 -13.93 -17.63 -20.47
CA ASP A 65 -13.88 -16.19 -20.76
C ASP A 65 -12.45 -15.63 -20.72
N ILE A 66 -11.64 -16.05 -19.75
CA ILE A 66 -10.22 -15.65 -19.67
C ILE A 66 -9.42 -16.20 -20.87
N SER A 67 -9.76 -17.41 -21.33
CA SER A 67 -9.04 -18.08 -22.42
C SER A 67 -9.43 -17.55 -23.80
N THR A 68 -10.65 -17.03 -23.95
CA THR A 68 -11.18 -16.45 -25.19
C THR A 68 -11.03 -14.94 -25.26
N ALA A 69 -10.73 -14.26 -24.13
CA ALA A 69 -10.47 -12.83 -24.10
C ALA A 69 -9.34 -12.47 -25.10
N PRO A 70 -9.59 -11.56 -26.05
CA PRO A 70 -8.57 -11.15 -27.00
C PRO A 70 -7.36 -10.58 -26.24
N GLY A 71 -6.19 -11.21 -26.44
CA GLY A 71 -4.95 -10.74 -25.87
C GLY A 71 -4.73 -9.26 -26.24
N ALA A 72 -4.30 -8.46 -25.27
CA ALA A 72 -4.05 -7.01 -25.39
C ALA A 72 -2.92 -6.68 -26.39
N GLY A 73 -3.17 -6.96 -27.65
CA GLY A 73 -2.22 -6.91 -28.75
C GLY A 73 -2.92 -7.28 -30.06
N ASN A 74 -4.03 -6.60 -30.36
CA ASN A 74 -4.45 -6.31 -31.73
C ASN A 74 -5.45 -5.13 -31.69
N GLU A 75 -5.05 -4.08 -32.40
CA GLU A 75 -5.81 -3.01 -33.03
C GLU A 75 -7.32 -2.96 -32.77
N HIS A 76 -7.79 -1.82 -32.23
CA HIS A 76 -9.11 -1.21 -32.39
C HIS A 76 -10.17 -2.10 -33.08
N GLY A 77 -10.62 -3.14 -32.37
CA GLY A 77 -11.83 -3.87 -32.71
C GLY A 77 -13.01 -3.10 -32.16
N THR A 78 -13.67 -2.30 -33.00
CA THR A 78 -15.02 -1.80 -32.78
C THR A 78 -15.97 -2.98 -32.65
N GLN A 79 -16.15 -3.48 -31.44
CA GLN A 79 -17.35 -4.21 -31.04
C GLN A 79 -17.81 -3.63 -29.71
N ASP A 80 -18.60 -2.56 -29.82
CA ASP A 80 -19.60 -2.21 -28.82
C ASP A 80 -20.59 -3.39 -28.73
N ASP A 81 -20.20 -4.49 -28.09
CA ASP A 81 -21.19 -5.44 -27.56
C ASP A 81 -21.81 -4.77 -26.33
N VAL A 82 -22.78 -3.92 -26.65
CA VAL A 82 -23.77 -3.40 -25.73
C VAL A 82 -24.34 -4.60 -24.98
N LEU A 83 -24.15 -4.64 -23.65
CA LEU A 83 -24.87 -5.53 -22.76
C LEU A 83 -26.35 -5.55 -23.20
N PRO A 84 -26.92 -6.68 -23.63
CA PRO A 84 -28.27 -6.70 -24.17
C PRO A 84 -29.23 -6.10 -23.13
N GLY A 85 -30.04 -5.14 -23.59
CA GLY A 85 -30.93 -4.31 -22.76
C GLY A 85 -31.98 -5.08 -21.96
N ASP A 86 -32.06 -6.40 -22.12
CA ASP A 86 -32.94 -7.33 -21.43
C ASP A 86 -32.14 -8.41 -20.67
N THR A 87 -31.22 -8.01 -19.79
CA THR A 87 -30.58 -8.96 -18.86
C THR A 87 -31.53 -9.27 -17.71
N ALA A 88 -31.85 -10.55 -17.47
CA ALA A 88 -32.72 -10.94 -16.38
C ALA A 88 -32.07 -10.54 -15.03
N PRO A 89 -32.85 -10.28 -13.96
CA PRO A 89 -32.29 -9.94 -12.65
C PRO A 89 -31.25 -10.95 -12.12
N GLU A 90 -31.43 -12.22 -12.48
CA GLU A 90 -30.52 -13.33 -12.18
C GLU A 90 -29.18 -13.17 -12.91
N ASP A 91 -29.20 -12.77 -14.19
CA ASP A 91 -28.01 -12.47 -14.99
C ASP A 91 -27.25 -11.25 -14.44
N ILE A 92 -27.96 -10.23 -13.96
CA ILE A 92 -27.34 -9.06 -13.35
C ILE A 92 -26.62 -9.44 -12.04
N SER A 93 -27.23 -10.27 -11.20
CA SER A 93 -26.57 -10.75 -9.97
C SER A 93 -25.33 -11.61 -10.28
N HIS A 94 -25.43 -12.43 -11.32
CA HIS A 94 -24.32 -13.24 -11.82
C HIS A 94 -23.17 -12.36 -12.34
N LEU A 95 -23.47 -11.38 -13.19
CA LEU A 95 -22.50 -10.42 -13.71
C LEU A 95 -21.83 -9.60 -12.61
N LYS A 96 -22.58 -9.11 -11.62
CA LYS A 96 -22.00 -8.41 -10.45
C LYS A 96 -21.01 -9.30 -9.71
N THR A 97 -21.32 -10.59 -9.56
CA THR A 97 -20.46 -11.56 -8.88
C THR A 97 -19.18 -11.82 -9.68
N ILE A 98 -19.30 -11.96 -11.01
CA ILE A 98 -18.16 -12.09 -11.92
C ILE A 98 -17.28 -10.83 -11.86
N THR A 99 -17.85 -9.63 -12.02
CA THR A 99 -17.09 -8.36 -11.99
C THR A 99 -16.36 -8.16 -10.67
N ALA A 100 -17.02 -8.41 -9.53
CA ALA A 100 -16.41 -8.31 -8.22
C ALA A 100 -15.25 -9.31 -8.06
N THR A 101 -15.43 -10.52 -8.58
CA THR A 101 -14.42 -11.59 -8.60
C THR A 101 -13.19 -11.18 -9.42
N PHE A 102 -13.39 -10.72 -10.65
CA PHE A 102 -12.30 -10.24 -11.52
C PHE A 102 -11.56 -9.05 -10.89
N ARG A 103 -12.28 -8.08 -10.33
CA ARG A 103 -11.67 -6.94 -9.63
C ARG A 103 -10.83 -7.40 -8.45
N MET A 104 -11.29 -8.40 -7.71
CA MET A 104 -10.53 -8.99 -6.61
C MET A 104 -9.27 -9.68 -7.10
N VAL A 105 -9.37 -10.51 -8.16
CA VAL A 105 -8.23 -11.19 -8.79
C VAL A 105 -7.20 -10.17 -9.23
N LEU A 106 -7.58 -9.18 -10.04
CA LEU A 106 -6.69 -8.12 -10.53
C LEU A 106 -6.06 -7.34 -9.38
N SER A 107 -6.82 -7.05 -8.32
CA SER A 107 -6.29 -6.37 -7.14
C SER A 107 -5.22 -7.21 -6.42
N ILE A 108 -5.36 -8.53 -6.35
CA ILE A 108 -4.38 -9.40 -5.70
C ILE A 108 -3.16 -9.61 -6.61
N LEU A 109 -3.38 -9.75 -7.91
CA LEU A 109 -2.31 -9.79 -8.90
C LEU A 109 -1.43 -8.53 -8.84
N GLY A 110 -2.05 -7.35 -8.73
CA GLY A 110 -1.31 -6.11 -8.54
C GLY A 110 -0.50 -6.08 -7.23
N LEU A 111 -0.94 -6.77 -6.17
CA LEU A 111 -0.13 -6.91 -4.94
C LEU A 111 1.04 -7.87 -5.12
N ALA A 112 0.83 -8.98 -5.84
CA ALA A 112 1.90 -9.92 -6.16
C ALA A 112 2.96 -9.26 -7.05
N GLU A 113 2.53 -8.50 -8.04
CA GLU A 113 3.43 -7.72 -8.90
C GLU A 113 4.19 -6.67 -8.08
N ALA A 114 3.52 -5.90 -7.22
CA ALA A 114 4.16 -4.93 -6.35
C ALA A 114 5.23 -5.56 -5.45
N TYR A 115 4.99 -6.78 -4.93
CA TYR A 115 5.98 -7.52 -4.15
C TYR A 115 7.21 -7.85 -4.98
N HIS A 116 7.02 -8.41 -6.18
CA HIS A 116 8.12 -8.76 -7.08
C HIS A 116 8.88 -7.53 -7.58
N GLN A 117 8.19 -6.42 -7.86
CA GLN A 117 8.82 -5.14 -8.17
C GLN A 117 9.69 -4.64 -7.00
N SER A 118 9.18 -4.70 -5.76
CA SER A 118 9.94 -4.34 -4.55
C SER A 118 11.20 -5.20 -4.41
N ARG A 119 11.08 -6.53 -4.55
CA ARG A 119 12.21 -7.45 -4.47
C ARG A 119 13.24 -7.20 -5.56
N ARG A 120 12.80 -6.93 -6.79
CA ARG A 120 13.70 -6.59 -7.91
C ARG A 120 14.43 -5.27 -7.65
N PHE A 121 13.74 -4.28 -7.09
CA PHE A 121 14.38 -3.03 -6.69
C PHE A 121 15.46 -3.27 -5.63
N GLU A 122 15.17 -4.05 -4.59
CA GLU A 122 16.16 -4.45 -3.57
C GLU A 122 17.37 -5.18 -4.18
N GLN A 123 17.15 -6.07 -5.14
CA GLN A 123 18.21 -6.83 -5.81
C GLN A 123 18.98 -6.04 -6.88
N SER A 124 18.40 -4.96 -7.40
CA SER A 124 19.00 -4.18 -8.48
C SER A 124 20.28 -3.45 -8.06
N GLY A 125 20.50 -3.32 -6.74
CA GLY A 125 21.55 -2.46 -6.19
C GLY A 125 21.33 -0.97 -6.49
N LEU A 126 20.21 -0.59 -7.11
CA LEU A 126 19.79 0.80 -7.28
C LEU A 126 19.21 1.32 -5.96
N GLY A 127 19.33 2.61 -5.73
CA GLY A 127 18.84 3.25 -4.50
C GLY A 127 19.70 4.43 -4.08
N LEU A 128 19.41 4.96 -2.90
CA LEU A 128 20.13 6.09 -2.31
C LEU A 128 21.64 5.81 -2.25
N GLY A 129 22.04 4.64 -1.72
CA GLY A 129 23.45 4.33 -1.52
C GLY A 129 24.24 4.27 -2.82
N ARG A 130 23.67 3.67 -3.88
CA ARG A 130 24.31 3.64 -5.20
C ARG A 130 24.39 5.03 -5.84
N THR A 131 23.37 5.85 -5.62
CA THR A 131 23.36 7.26 -6.07
C THR A 131 24.48 8.04 -5.37
N LEU A 132 24.59 7.91 -4.05
CA LEU A 132 25.65 8.54 -3.27
C LEU A 132 27.05 8.07 -3.65
N MET A 133 27.24 6.76 -3.88
CA MET A 133 28.50 6.20 -4.39
C MET A 133 28.83 6.79 -5.76
N SER A 134 27.86 6.86 -6.68
CA SER A 134 28.08 7.43 -8.00
C SER A 134 28.47 8.91 -7.95
N LEU A 135 27.90 9.68 -7.01
CA LEU A 135 28.29 11.08 -6.81
C LEU A 135 29.73 11.19 -6.28
N GLN A 136 30.10 10.33 -5.33
CA GLN A 136 31.47 10.28 -4.80
C GLN A 136 32.48 9.87 -5.88
N GLU A 137 32.16 8.86 -6.70
CA GLU A 137 32.98 8.40 -7.84
C GLU A 137 33.17 9.53 -8.88
N GLN A 138 32.21 10.43 -9.01
CA GLN A 138 32.29 11.61 -9.88
C GLN A 138 33.03 12.80 -9.23
N GLY A 139 33.53 12.64 -8.01
CA GLY A 139 34.32 13.65 -7.29
C GLY A 139 33.50 14.68 -6.53
N VAL A 140 32.18 14.48 -6.35
CA VAL A 140 31.37 15.33 -5.48
C VAL A 140 31.82 15.14 -4.04
N THR A 141 32.17 16.22 -3.36
CA THR A 141 32.60 16.19 -1.97
C THR A 141 31.40 16.17 -1.01
N ALA A 142 31.63 15.73 0.22
CA ALA A 142 30.62 15.77 1.30
C ALA A 142 30.04 17.18 1.49
N GLN A 143 30.91 18.19 1.47
CA GLN A 143 30.51 19.59 1.62
C GLN A 143 29.64 20.10 0.47
N GLU A 144 29.97 19.75 -0.79
CA GLU A 144 29.15 20.11 -1.93
C GLU A 144 27.78 19.44 -1.88
N LEU A 145 27.74 18.16 -1.48
CA LEU A 145 26.50 17.43 -1.32
C LEU A 145 25.63 18.03 -0.21
N ASP A 146 26.20 18.45 0.93
CA ASP A 146 25.46 19.13 1.99
C ASP A 146 24.79 20.41 1.49
N GLU A 147 25.51 21.22 0.72
CA GLU A 147 24.96 22.47 0.14
C GLU A 147 23.87 22.22 -0.90
N ILE A 148 23.92 21.09 -1.62
CA ILE A 148 22.85 20.66 -2.52
C ILE A 148 21.63 20.22 -1.71
N LEU A 149 21.85 19.34 -0.74
CA LEU A 149 20.76 18.77 0.04
C LEU A 149 20.01 19.87 0.80
N LYS A 150 20.70 20.84 1.43
CA LYS A 150 20.10 22.01 2.11
C LYS A 150 19.13 22.81 1.25
N LYS A 151 19.31 22.80 -0.08
CA LYS A 151 18.45 23.51 -1.05
C LYS A 151 17.35 22.61 -1.63
N MET A 152 17.33 21.33 -1.26
CA MET A 152 16.39 20.36 -1.77
C MET A 152 15.06 20.45 -1.03
N HIS A 153 14.01 20.75 -1.78
CA HIS A 153 12.63 20.77 -1.30
C HIS A 153 11.82 19.71 -2.03
N ILE A 154 11.29 18.74 -1.30
CA ILE A 154 10.44 17.68 -1.85
C ILE A 154 9.03 17.88 -1.30
N ARG A 155 8.06 18.08 -2.18
CA ARG A 155 6.65 18.15 -1.81
C ARG A 155 5.83 17.13 -2.58
N LEU A 156 5.28 16.16 -1.88
CA LEU A 156 4.31 15.22 -2.44
C LEU A 156 2.91 15.81 -2.31
N VAL A 157 2.18 15.95 -3.42
CA VAL A 157 0.82 16.51 -3.42
C VAL A 157 -0.18 15.43 -3.83
N ALA A 158 -1.01 15.00 -2.87
CA ALA A 158 -2.07 14.04 -3.15
C ALA A 158 -3.24 14.70 -3.90
N THR A 159 -3.62 14.10 -5.03
CA THR A 159 -4.76 14.50 -5.86
C THR A 159 -5.89 13.47 -5.74
N ALA A 160 -7.11 13.89 -6.08
CA ALA A 160 -8.25 12.98 -6.08
C ALA A 160 -8.07 11.95 -7.21
N HIS A 161 -8.21 10.66 -6.90
CA HIS A 161 -8.21 9.64 -7.94
C HIS A 161 -9.65 9.45 -8.43
N PRO A 162 -9.94 9.66 -9.73
CA PRO A 162 -11.32 9.72 -10.25
C PRO A 162 -12.13 8.41 -10.16
N THR A 163 -11.55 7.31 -9.69
CA THR A 163 -12.12 5.96 -9.85
C THR A 163 -11.83 4.97 -8.72
N ASN A 164 -10.93 5.27 -7.79
CA ASN A 164 -10.57 4.31 -6.74
C ASN A 164 -10.46 4.96 -5.37
N ILE A 165 -11.55 4.82 -4.62
CA ILE A 165 -11.60 5.12 -3.20
C ILE A 165 -11.31 3.84 -2.43
N PHE A 166 -10.07 3.70 -1.96
CA PHE A 166 -9.69 2.63 -1.05
C PHE A 166 -9.91 3.10 0.39
N ARG A 167 -10.97 2.62 1.06
CA ARG A 167 -11.17 2.85 2.50
C ARG A 167 -9.90 2.46 3.28
N SER A 168 -9.62 3.10 4.42
CA SER A 168 -8.51 2.71 5.31
C SER A 168 -8.52 1.20 5.65
N ILE A 169 -9.72 0.62 5.81
CA ILE A 169 -9.93 -0.83 6.02
C ILE A 169 -9.40 -1.65 4.83
N VAL A 170 -9.61 -1.17 3.59
CA VAL A 170 -9.10 -1.82 2.38
C VAL A 170 -7.58 -1.71 2.31
N LEU A 171 -7.00 -0.59 2.74
CA LEU A 171 -5.53 -0.45 2.79
C LEU A 171 -4.90 -1.40 3.81
N GLY A 172 -5.50 -1.53 5.00
CA GLY A 172 -5.11 -2.52 6.01
C GLY A 172 -5.18 -3.96 5.49
N ALA A 173 -6.32 -4.35 4.90
CA ALA A 173 -6.48 -5.68 4.30
C ALA A 173 -5.49 -5.93 3.15
N ARG A 174 -5.17 -4.91 2.34
CA ARG A 174 -4.14 -5.02 1.29
C ARG A 174 -2.75 -5.25 1.87
N ARG A 175 -2.39 -4.60 2.98
CA ARG A 175 -1.11 -4.82 3.67
C ARG A 175 -1.00 -6.23 4.22
N GLU A 176 -2.06 -6.75 4.83
CA GLU A 176 -2.09 -8.14 5.32
C GLU A 176 -1.88 -9.14 4.18
N VAL A 177 -2.60 -8.98 3.07
CA VAL A 177 -2.44 -9.82 1.88
C VAL A 177 -1.02 -9.69 1.30
N PHE A 178 -0.48 -8.47 1.23
CA PHE A 178 0.89 -8.23 0.77
C PHE A 178 1.91 -8.94 1.66
N ALA A 179 1.75 -8.88 2.99
CA ALA A 179 2.62 -9.56 3.94
C ALA A 179 2.52 -11.09 3.80
N LEU A 180 1.33 -11.65 3.58
CA LEU A 180 1.15 -13.07 3.32
C LEU A 180 1.80 -13.50 2.01
N ILE A 181 1.67 -12.69 0.94
CA ILE A 181 2.35 -12.92 -0.34
C ILE A 181 3.87 -12.91 -0.12
N ARG A 182 4.42 -11.92 0.60
CA ARG A 182 5.85 -11.89 0.91
C ARG A 182 6.30 -13.17 1.64
N ARG A 183 5.56 -13.60 2.66
CA ARG A 183 5.87 -14.80 3.43
C ARG A 183 5.82 -16.10 2.60
N LEU A 184 5.10 -16.16 1.48
CA LEU A 184 5.16 -17.31 0.55
C LEU A 184 6.56 -17.54 0.00
N HIS A 185 7.39 -16.50 -0.05
CA HIS A 185 8.74 -16.53 -0.61
C HIS A 185 9.84 -16.61 0.46
N GLU A 186 9.48 -16.50 1.74
CA GLU A 186 10.43 -16.63 2.86
C GLU A 186 10.58 -18.11 3.27
N PRO A 187 11.74 -18.53 3.82
CA PRO A 187 11.92 -19.89 4.31
C PRO A 187 10.92 -20.25 5.41
N VAL A 188 10.34 -21.45 5.33
CA VAL A 188 9.40 -21.98 6.34
C VAL A 188 10.00 -23.18 7.08
N ALA A 189 9.53 -23.40 8.31
CA ALA A 189 9.97 -24.49 9.17
C ALA A 189 9.64 -25.87 8.56
N ASP A 190 8.39 -26.10 8.18
CA ASP A 190 7.86 -27.36 7.67
C ASP A 190 6.68 -27.16 6.68
N GLU A 191 6.18 -28.26 6.08
CA GLU A 191 5.01 -28.23 5.19
C GLU A 191 3.75 -27.75 5.92
N ALA A 192 3.59 -28.07 7.20
CA ALA A 192 2.44 -27.65 7.99
C ALA A 192 2.39 -26.11 8.18
N ALA A 193 3.55 -25.47 8.34
CA ALA A 193 3.68 -24.02 8.39
C ALA A 193 3.31 -23.38 7.06
N PHE A 194 3.71 -23.98 5.94
CA PHE A 194 3.29 -23.53 4.62
C PHE A 194 1.78 -23.68 4.42
N ALA A 195 1.20 -24.82 4.82
CA ALA A 195 -0.25 -25.05 4.77
C ALA A 195 -1.03 -24.01 5.58
N ARG A 196 -0.57 -23.65 6.78
CA ARG A 196 -1.17 -22.57 7.60
C ARG A 196 -1.14 -21.23 6.89
N LEU A 197 -0.07 -20.94 6.16
CA LEU A 197 0.07 -19.70 5.40
C LEU A 197 -0.88 -19.68 4.19
N VAL A 198 -0.99 -20.80 3.45
CA VAL A 198 -1.97 -20.95 2.37
C VAL A 198 -3.39 -20.76 2.90
N ASN A 199 -3.73 -21.35 4.05
CA ASN A 199 -5.04 -21.19 4.68
C ASN A 199 -5.30 -19.74 5.12
N ALA A 200 -4.31 -19.05 5.67
CA ALA A 200 -4.45 -17.65 6.03
C ALA A 200 -4.70 -16.78 4.78
N LEU A 201 -3.99 -17.03 3.69
CA LEU A 201 -4.22 -16.32 2.41
C LEU A 201 -5.63 -16.58 1.88
N ARG A 202 -6.06 -17.85 1.93
CA ARG A 202 -7.41 -18.28 1.55
C ARG A 202 -8.49 -17.58 2.37
N GLU A 203 -8.33 -17.50 3.68
CA GLU A 203 -9.26 -16.82 4.58
C GLU A 203 -9.39 -15.33 4.22
N ARG A 204 -8.26 -14.63 4.01
CA ARG A 204 -8.28 -13.22 3.60
C ARG A 204 -8.97 -13.03 2.25
N PHE A 205 -8.78 -13.96 1.32
CA PHE A 205 -9.47 -13.95 0.03
C PHE A 205 -10.98 -14.16 0.20
N LEU A 206 -11.39 -15.12 1.04
CA LEU A 206 -12.80 -15.36 1.35
C LEU A 206 -13.46 -14.12 1.94
N VAL A 207 -12.85 -13.51 2.97
CA VAL A 207 -13.35 -12.26 3.59
C VAL A 207 -13.48 -11.15 2.55
N LYS A 208 -12.48 -10.99 1.69
CA LYS A 208 -12.50 -9.98 0.63
C LYS A 208 -13.60 -10.24 -0.40
N SER A 209 -13.84 -11.51 -0.76
CA SER A 209 -14.90 -11.92 -1.69
C SER A 209 -16.30 -11.78 -1.10
N ALA A 210 -16.44 -11.85 0.23
CA ALA A 210 -17.71 -11.69 0.93
C ALA A 210 -18.06 -10.22 1.19
N THR A 211 -17.04 -9.36 1.29
CA THR A 211 -17.21 -7.95 1.58
C THR A 211 -17.49 -7.18 0.28
N ARG A 212 -18.71 -6.65 0.13
CA ARG A 212 -19.03 -5.73 -0.98
C ARG A 212 -18.31 -4.40 -0.74
N PHE A 213 -17.14 -4.22 -1.37
CA PHE A 213 -16.39 -2.96 -1.31
C PHE A 213 -16.90 -1.89 -2.30
N GLU A 214 -17.85 -2.25 -3.15
CA GLU A 214 -18.43 -1.34 -4.14
C GLU A 214 -19.47 -0.43 -3.48
N ARG A 215 -19.16 0.86 -3.41
CA ARG A 215 -20.21 1.87 -3.25
C ARG A 215 -20.93 2.01 -4.59
N TRP A 216 -22.23 1.83 -4.56
CA TRP A 216 -23.12 2.14 -5.69
C TRP A 216 -23.34 3.66 -5.81
N GLU A 217 -22.98 4.41 -4.77
CA GLU A 217 -23.16 5.86 -4.68
C GLU A 217 -21.83 6.60 -4.87
N LYS A 218 -21.91 7.74 -5.56
CA LYS A 218 -20.77 8.63 -5.75
C LYS A 218 -20.29 9.11 -4.37
N PRO A 219 -19.00 8.92 -4.05
CA PRO A 219 -18.44 9.32 -2.76
C PRO A 219 -18.51 10.84 -2.58
N GLU A 220 -18.76 11.27 -1.34
CA GLU A 220 -18.64 12.68 -0.97
C GLU A 220 -17.17 13.11 -0.96
N VAL A 221 -16.90 14.38 -1.26
CA VAL A 221 -15.55 14.96 -1.26
C VAL A 221 -14.84 14.72 0.09
N LEU A 222 -15.55 14.82 1.21
CA LEU A 222 -14.96 14.60 2.53
C LEU A 222 -14.52 13.15 2.78
N ASP A 223 -15.10 12.18 2.08
CA ASP A 223 -14.61 10.80 2.15
C ASP A 223 -13.27 10.63 1.43
N GLU A 224 -13.04 11.38 0.34
CA GLU A 224 -11.73 11.42 -0.31
C GLU A 224 -10.68 12.07 0.59
N VAL A 225 -11.04 13.17 1.29
CA VAL A 225 -10.17 13.82 2.27
C VAL A 225 -9.76 12.83 3.37
N ARG A 226 -10.73 12.11 3.96
CA ARG A 226 -10.46 11.09 5.00
C ARG A 226 -9.53 9.98 4.51
N GLN A 227 -9.61 9.62 3.24
CA GLN A 227 -8.73 8.60 2.67
C GLN A 227 -7.31 9.10 2.46
N VAL A 228 -7.13 10.33 1.96
CA VAL A 228 -5.80 10.93 1.87
C VAL A 228 -5.16 11.02 3.25
N ILE A 229 -5.92 11.45 4.26
CA ILE A 229 -5.48 11.44 5.66
C ILE A 229 -5.10 10.02 6.10
N GLY A 230 -5.95 9.02 5.82
CA GLY A 230 -5.68 7.63 6.14
C GLY A 230 -4.41 7.11 5.46
N TYR A 231 -4.18 7.45 4.20
CA TYR A 231 -2.95 7.08 3.49
C TYR A 231 -1.72 7.77 4.09
N PHE A 232 -1.82 9.06 4.40
CA PHE A 232 -0.75 9.82 5.04
C PHE A 232 -0.37 9.20 6.40
N ARG A 233 -1.35 8.99 7.29
CA ARG A 233 -1.14 8.39 8.62
C ARG A 233 -0.51 7.00 8.52
N ASN A 234 -1.05 6.17 7.63
CA ASN A 234 -0.64 4.77 7.57
C ASN A 234 0.69 4.55 6.83
N ALA A 235 1.08 5.42 5.89
CA ALA A 235 2.25 5.23 5.05
C ALA A 235 3.26 6.38 5.19
N ILE A 236 2.91 7.57 4.71
CA ILE A 236 3.87 8.67 4.56
C ILE A 236 4.45 9.13 5.90
N TYR A 237 3.62 9.22 6.95
CA TYR A 237 4.04 9.71 8.27
C TYR A 237 5.16 8.86 8.89
N HIS A 238 5.12 7.54 8.69
CA HIS A 238 6.12 6.62 9.23
C HIS A 238 7.32 6.41 8.30
N GLU A 239 7.08 6.32 6.98
CA GLU A 239 8.14 5.99 6.02
C GLU A 239 9.03 7.18 5.67
N ALA A 240 8.51 8.42 5.71
CA ALA A 240 9.32 9.60 5.37
C ALA A 240 10.53 9.79 6.31
N PRO A 241 10.37 9.71 7.66
CA PRO A 241 11.51 9.72 8.57
C PRO A 241 12.51 8.58 8.32
N GLU A 242 12.03 7.36 8.04
CA GLU A 242 12.90 6.20 7.79
C GLU A 242 13.77 6.38 6.54
N ILE A 243 13.24 6.99 5.47
CA ILE A 243 14.01 7.33 4.27
C ILE A 243 15.13 8.33 4.60
N LEU A 244 14.85 9.33 5.43
CA LEU A 244 15.84 10.32 5.86
C LEU A 244 16.93 9.70 6.76
N THR A 245 16.53 8.84 7.70
CA THR A 245 17.46 8.08 8.55
C THR A 245 18.37 7.18 7.70
N ARG A 246 17.80 6.50 6.70
CA ARG A 246 18.56 5.68 5.76
C ARG A 246 19.55 6.52 4.95
N LEU A 247 19.13 7.68 4.46
CA LEU A 247 20.03 8.62 3.77
C LEU A 247 21.20 9.02 4.66
N GLN A 248 20.95 9.36 5.93
CA GLN A 248 22.00 9.71 6.88
C GLN A 248 22.98 8.56 7.11
N ALA A 249 22.48 7.34 7.28
CA ALA A 249 23.31 6.15 7.48
C ALA A 249 24.19 5.85 6.25
N GLU A 250 23.62 5.87 5.05
CA GLU A 250 24.35 5.62 3.81
C GLU A 250 25.35 6.75 3.51
N TYR A 251 24.99 8.01 3.78
CA TYR A 251 25.89 9.15 3.68
C TYR A 251 27.12 8.98 4.59
N GLN A 252 26.91 8.61 5.86
CA GLN A 252 28.00 8.38 6.81
C GLN A 252 28.92 7.22 6.38
N GLN A 253 28.36 6.15 5.82
CA GLN A 253 29.14 5.01 5.32
C GLN A 253 30.00 5.38 4.11
N ILE A 254 29.49 6.20 3.19
CA ILE A 254 30.15 6.53 1.92
C ILE A 254 31.13 7.69 2.10
N TYR A 255 30.70 8.78 2.72
CA TYR A 255 31.48 10.01 2.85
C TYR A 255 32.29 10.09 4.15
N GLY A 256 32.03 9.23 5.14
CA GLY A 256 32.70 9.29 6.44
C GLY A 256 32.31 10.50 7.30
N ALA A 257 31.32 11.28 6.87
CA ALA A 257 30.84 12.49 7.54
C ALA A 257 29.38 12.34 7.99
N THR A 258 28.98 13.13 8.99
CA THR A 258 27.62 13.06 9.54
C THR A 258 26.71 14.09 8.88
N LEU A 259 25.62 13.62 8.28
CA LEU A 259 24.58 14.47 7.72
C LEU A 259 23.63 14.98 8.82
N GLN A 260 23.47 16.30 8.95
CA GLN A 260 22.54 16.92 9.92
C GLN A 260 21.14 17.06 9.31
N LEU A 261 20.26 16.08 9.53
CA LEU A 261 18.95 16.01 8.85
C LEU A 261 18.03 17.21 9.12
N SER A 262 18.03 17.75 10.35
CA SER A 262 17.16 18.87 10.76
C SER A 262 17.38 20.16 9.95
N GLU A 263 18.53 20.29 9.31
CA GLU A 263 18.93 21.48 8.55
C GLU A 263 18.91 21.26 7.04
N THR A 264 18.69 20.01 6.60
CA THR A 264 19.15 19.60 5.28
C THR A 264 18.02 19.31 4.30
N ILE A 265 16.96 18.56 4.64
CA ILE A 265 15.92 18.23 3.63
C ILE A 265 14.53 18.66 4.10
N ALA A 266 13.92 19.58 3.34
CA ALA A 266 12.53 19.94 3.53
C ALA A 266 11.62 18.95 2.79
N PHE A 267 11.13 17.94 3.50
CA PHE A 267 10.09 17.03 3.00
C PHE A 267 8.71 17.49 3.46
N ASN A 268 7.81 17.75 2.52
CA ASN A 268 6.44 18.17 2.81
C ASN A 268 5.42 17.27 2.11
N PHE A 269 4.26 17.14 2.73
CA PHE A 269 3.08 16.54 2.13
C PHE A 269 1.99 17.60 2.00
N GLY A 270 1.33 17.64 0.84
CA GLY A 270 0.19 18.50 0.56
C GLY A 270 -0.95 17.69 -0.06
N SER A 271 -2.13 18.30 -0.15
CA SER A 271 -3.25 17.69 -0.85
C SER A 271 -4.10 18.74 -1.54
N TRP A 272 -4.57 18.40 -2.75
CA TRP A 272 -5.61 19.14 -3.47
C TRP A 272 -7.02 18.61 -3.14
N VAL A 273 -7.11 17.42 -2.52
CA VAL A 273 -8.38 16.78 -2.21
C VAL A 273 -9.14 17.61 -1.18
N GLY A 274 -10.38 17.99 -1.53
CA GLY A 274 -11.21 18.87 -0.70
C GLY A 274 -10.90 20.36 -0.83
N GLY A 275 -9.92 20.76 -1.64
CA GLY A 275 -9.60 22.18 -1.89
C GLY A 275 -9.58 22.60 -3.36
N ASP A 276 -9.39 21.67 -4.29
CA ASP A 276 -9.46 21.95 -5.71
C ASP A 276 -10.92 22.18 -6.16
N MET A 277 -11.26 23.45 -6.41
CA MET A 277 -12.59 23.88 -6.85
C MET A 277 -12.71 23.96 -8.37
N ASP A 278 -11.62 23.73 -9.12
CA ASP A 278 -11.63 23.91 -10.56
C ASP A 278 -12.56 22.90 -11.24
N GLY A 279 -13.63 23.39 -11.85
CA GLY A 279 -14.64 22.56 -12.52
C GLY A 279 -15.44 21.62 -11.61
N ASN A 280 -15.30 21.70 -10.28
CA ASN A 280 -15.95 20.78 -9.34
C ASN A 280 -16.97 21.48 -8.43
N PRO A 281 -18.28 21.43 -8.76
CA PRO A 281 -19.32 22.12 -7.98
C PRO A 281 -19.53 21.50 -6.57
N PHE A 282 -18.95 20.33 -6.31
CA PHE A 282 -19.04 19.64 -5.01
C PHE A 282 -17.99 20.12 -4.00
N VAL A 283 -17.03 20.97 -4.42
CA VAL A 283 -16.05 21.60 -3.53
C VAL A 283 -16.43 23.06 -3.34
N ASN A 284 -16.90 23.41 -2.14
CA ASN A 284 -17.25 24.77 -1.75
C ASN A 284 -16.50 25.17 -0.47
N ALA A 285 -16.68 26.42 -0.03
CA ALA A 285 -15.99 26.96 1.15
C ALA A 285 -16.25 26.15 2.43
N ASP A 286 -17.44 25.57 2.58
CA ASP A 286 -17.78 24.75 3.76
C ASP A 286 -17.08 23.39 3.73
N VAL A 287 -17.03 22.75 2.55
CA VAL A 287 -16.25 21.53 2.33
C VAL A 287 -14.77 21.76 2.57
N TYR A 288 -14.22 22.87 2.06
CA TYR A 288 -12.80 23.23 2.26
C TYR A 288 -12.47 23.46 3.74
N ARG A 289 -13.32 24.21 4.47
CA ARG A 289 -13.15 24.41 5.92
C ARG A 289 -13.16 23.07 6.66
N ARG A 290 -14.11 22.20 6.33
CA ARG A 290 -14.21 20.89 6.97
C ARG A 290 -13.03 19.98 6.62
N ALA A 291 -12.50 20.07 5.41
CA ALA A 291 -11.31 19.35 5.01
C ALA A 291 -10.08 19.76 5.84
N ILE A 292 -9.87 21.08 6.04
CA ILE A 292 -8.80 21.61 6.89
C ILE A 292 -8.97 21.14 8.33
N GLU A 293 -10.18 21.18 8.89
CA GLU A 293 -10.45 20.69 10.25
C GLU A 293 -10.09 19.21 10.42
N LEU A 294 -10.46 18.37 9.45
CA LEU A 294 -10.11 16.95 9.47
C LEU A 294 -8.59 16.74 9.41
N GLN A 295 -7.88 17.49 8.56
CA GLN A 295 -6.43 17.42 8.45
C GLN A 295 -5.75 17.90 9.75
N ARG A 296 -6.23 19.00 10.35
CA ARG A 296 -5.72 19.52 11.62
C ARG A 296 -5.91 18.51 12.75
N ASN A 297 -7.10 17.94 12.89
CA ASN A 297 -7.38 16.94 13.93
C ASN A 297 -6.50 15.70 13.74
N ALA A 298 -6.34 15.22 12.50
CA ALA A 298 -5.46 14.08 12.23
C ALA A 298 -3.99 14.37 12.57
N ALA A 299 -3.51 15.60 12.35
CA ALA A 299 -2.16 15.99 12.76
C ALA A 299 -2.01 16.01 14.29
N LEU A 300 -3.00 16.55 15.01
CA LEU A 300 -3.02 16.54 16.47
C LEU A 300 -3.04 15.11 17.03
N ASP A 301 -3.88 14.23 16.47
CA ASP A 301 -3.93 12.81 16.85
C ASP A 301 -2.56 12.13 16.67
N LEU A 302 -1.89 12.37 15.54
CA LEU A 302 -0.55 11.83 15.27
C LEU A 302 0.51 12.35 16.26
N PHE A 303 0.47 13.63 16.62
CA PHE A 303 1.37 14.19 17.62
C PHE A 303 1.09 13.62 19.02
N ALA A 304 -0.18 13.49 19.40
CA ALA A 304 -0.56 12.89 20.67
C ALA A 304 -0.09 11.44 20.77
N ASP A 305 -0.34 10.62 19.73
CA ASP A 305 0.14 9.24 19.64
C ASP A 305 1.67 9.19 19.81
N ARG A 306 2.41 10.06 19.11
CA ARG A 306 3.88 10.08 19.17
C ARG A 306 4.43 10.52 20.52
N LEU A 307 3.79 11.49 21.17
CA LEU A 307 4.17 11.93 22.52
C LEU A 307 3.90 10.84 23.54
N ALA A 308 2.77 10.15 23.45
CA ALA A 308 2.45 9.02 24.31
C ALA A 308 3.49 7.89 24.17
N ASP A 309 3.91 7.57 22.95
CA ASP A 309 4.97 6.59 22.69
C ASP A 309 6.35 7.02 23.23
N ALA A 310 6.66 8.31 23.17
CA ALA A 310 7.95 8.86 23.61
C ALA A 310 8.02 9.09 25.14
N ALA A 311 6.87 9.28 25.80
CA ALA A 311 6.78 9.65 27.20
C ALA A 311 7.58 8.75 28.17
N PRO A 312 7.57 7.40 28.04
CA PRO A 312 8.36 6.54 28.92
C PRO A 312 9.86 6.78 28.80
N ALA A 313 10.37 6.94 27.58
CA ALA A 313 11.78 7.19 27.33
C ALA A 313 12.21 8.59 27.82
N LEU A 314 11.36 9.59 27.60
CA LEU A 314 11.58 10.96 28.09
C LEU A 314 11.54 11.03 29.62
N SER A 315 10.64 10.30 30.27
CA SER A 315 10.55 10.23 31.73
C SER A 315 11.84 9.67 32.35
N PHE A 316 12.44 8.66 31.71
CA PHE A 316 13.73 8.12 32.16
C PHE A 316 14.87 9.12 31.94
N ALA A 317 14.92 9.78 30.78
CA ALA A 317 15.94 10.77 30.46
C ALA A 317 15.92 11.95 31.46
N LEU A 318 14.72 12.45 31.81
CA LEU A 318 14.52 13.52 32.80
C LEU A 318 14.89 13.12 34.24
N SER A 319 14.97 11.81 34.54
CA SER A 319 15.36 11.31 35.87
C SER A 319 16.87 11.16 36.06
N SER A 320 17.64 11.27 34.97
CA SER A 320 19.10 11.32 35.01
C SER A 320 19.56 12.78 35.01
N ASP A 321 20.64 13.10 35.73
CA ASP A 321 21.20 14.45 36.02
C ASP A 321 21.67 15.27 34.78
N LEU A 322 20.93 15.23 33.68
CA LEU A 322 21.21 15.95 32.44
C LEU A 322 20.35 17.21 32.37
N GLN A 323 20.99 18.35 32.68
CA GLN A 323 20.76 19.72 32.18
C GLN A 323 19.43 20.01 31.42
N ALA A 324 18.29 19.70 32.03
CA ALA A 324 16.96 19.93 31.43
C ALA A 324 16.21 21.07 32.16
N GLN A 325 16.92 21.98 32.82
CA GLN A 325 16.28 23.01 33.63
C GLN A 325 15.37 23.94 32.80
N GLU A 326 15.80 24.33 31.61
CA GLU A 326 14.98 25.11 30.66
C GLU A 326 13.74 24.33 30.21
N LEU A 327 13.86 23.02 29.99
CA LEU A 327 12.73 22.15 29.63
C LEU A 327 11.75 21.99 30.79
N LEU A 328 12.24 21.82 32.03
CA LEU A 328 11.40 21.72 33.23
C LEU A 328 10.65 23.03 33.50
N GLU A 329 11.33 24.18 33.35
CA GLU A 329 10.71 25.50 33.46
C GLU A 329 9.62 25.70 32.39
N SER A 330 9.88 25.26 31.15
CA SER A 330 8.86 25.27 30.08
C SER A 330 7.66 24.40 30.42
N ILE A 331 7.88 23.18 30.91
CA ILE A 331 6.79 22.26 31.30
C ILE A 331 5.96 22.84 32.44
N GLU A 332 6.60 23.43 33.45
CA GLU A 332 5.89 24.09 34.54
C GLU A 332 5.04 25.26 34.05
N GLN A 333 5.55 26.03 33.09
CA GLN A 333 4.78 27.13 32.48
C GLN A 333 3.58 26.59 31.69
N ASP A 334 3.77 25.56 30.86
CA ASP A 334 2.68 24.93 30.10
C ASP A 334 1.59 24.38 31.03
N LEU A 335 1.97 23.74 32.15
CA LEU A 335 1.02 23.25 33.16
C LEU A 335 0.23 24.38 33.83
N ARG A 336 0.84 25.55 34.04
CA ARG A 336 0.14 26.74 34.56
C ARG A 336 -0.85 27.25 33.53
N ASP A 337 -0.42 27.42 32.29
CA ASP A 337 -1.27 27.90 31.20
C ASP A 337 -2.47 26.96 31.00
N MET A 338 -2.27 25.64 30.99
CA MET A 338 -3.35 24.64 30.90
C MET A 338 -4.38 24.74 32.02
N ARG A 339 -3.93 25.03 33.26
CA ARG A 339 -4.81 25.24 34.42
C ARG A 339 -5.66 26.49 34.28
N GLU A 340 -5.11 27.56 33.71
CA GLU A 340 -5.85 28.82 33.50
C GLU A 340 -6.99 28.68 32.49
N VAL A 341 -6.84 27.81 31.48
CA VAL A 341 -7.89 27.56 30.46
C VAL A 341 -8.88 26.45 30.87
N GLY A 342 -8.74 25.86 32.06
CA GLY A 342 -9.65 24.82 32.56
C GLY A 342 -9.57 23.48 31.82
N LEU A 343 -8.40 23.17 31.23
CA LEU A 343 -8.14 21.93 30.49
C LEU A 343 -7.52 20.82 31.35
N ASP A 344 -7.47 21.01 32.67
CA ASP A 344 -6.93 20.03 33.63
C ASP A 344 -7.97 18.91 33.87
N THR A 345 -7.80 17.76 33.22
CA THR A 345 -8.46 16.49 33.56
C THR A 345 -7.47 15.35 33.64
#